data_AF-A5YW13-F1
#
_entry.id   AF-A5YW13-F1
#
_cell.length_a   1.000
_cell.length_b   1.000
_cell.length_c   1.000
_cell.angle_alpha   90.00
_cell.angle_beta   90.00
_cell.angle_gamma   90.00
#
_symmetry.space_group_name_H-M   'P 1'
#
loop_
_entity.id
_entity.type
_entity.pdbx_description
1 polymer ?
#
loop_
_entity_poly.entity_id
_entity_poly.type
_entity_poly.pdbx_seq_one_letter_code
_entity_poly.pdbx_strand_id
1 'polypeptide(L)'
;PNPLVNELIIMPDIEKRLEAFVRIAHGIIIFPGGVGTAEELLYLLGILMNPANKDQVLPLILTGPKESADYFRVLDEFVVHTLGENARRHYHIIIDDAAEVARQMKKSMPLVKENRRDTGDAYSFNWSMRIAPDLQMPFEPSHENMANLKLYPDQPVEVLAADLRRAFSGIVAGNVKEVGIRAIEEFGPYKINGDKEIMRRMDDLLQGFVAQHRMKLPGSAYIPCYEICT
;
A
#
# COMPACT_ATOMS: atom_id res chain seq x y z
N PRO A 1 -0.28 -15.31 15.45
CA PRO A 1 -0.72 -13.99 15.95
C PRO A 1 -0.06 -13.73 17.30
N ASN A 2 0.33 -12.50 17.61
CA ASN A 2 0.89 -12.16 18.92
C ASN A 2 -0.16 -12.41 20.04
N PRO A 3 0.22 -12.91 21.24
CA PRO A 3 -0.72 -13.19 22.33
C PRO A 3 -1.53 -11.99 22.85
N LEU A 4 -1.12 -10.75 22.56
CA LEU A 4 -1.89 -9.54 22.92
C LEU A 4 -3.14 -9.35 22.03
N VAL A 5 -3.27 -10.07 20.93
CA VAL A 5 -4.46 -10.03 20.06
C VAL A 5 -5.62 -10.75 20.77
N ASN A 6 -6.71 -10.02 21.03
CA ASN A 6 -7.92 -10.53 21.69
C ASN A 6 -9.08 -10.83 20.71
N GLU A 7 -9.05 -10.25 19.50
CA GLU A 7 -10.02 -10.49 18.42
C GLU A 7 -9.29 -10.93 17.14
N LEU A 8 -9.20 -12.25 16.92
CA LEU A 8 -8.58 -12.82 15.72
C LEU A 8 -9.62 -13.07 14.64
N ILE A 9 -9.39 -12.52 13.45
CA ILE A 9 -10.18 -12.78 12.26
C ILE A 9 -9.27 -13.33 11.17
N ILE A 10 -9.64 -14.48 10.60
CA ILE A 10 -8.95 -15.09 9.46
C ILE A 10 -9.78 -14.84 8.22
N MET A 11 -9.29 -13.98 7.34
CA MET A 11 -9.90 -13.70 6.04
C MET A 11 -9.45 -14.75 5.01
N PRO A 12 -10.30 -15.10 4.03
CA PRO A 12 -10.00 -16.19 3.10
C PRO A 12 -8.87 -15.88 2.10
N ASP A 13 -8.58 -14.60 1.84
CA ASP A 13 -7.47 -14.15 1.00
C ASP A 13 -6.98 -12.74 1.38
N ILE A 14 -5.93 -12.27 0.70
CA ILE A 14 -5.28 -10.99 0.98
C ILE A 14 -6.20 -9.82 0.62
N GLU A 15 -6.88 -9.90 -0.52
CA GLU A 15 -7.75 -8.83 -0.99
C GLU A 15 -8.93 -8.60 -0.04
N LYS A 16 -9.55 -9.68 0.47
CA LYS A 16 -10.62 -9.56 1.46
C LYS A 16 -10.10 -9.10 2.82
N ARG A 17 -8.84 -9.40 3.17
CA ARG A 17 -8.17 -8.81 4.34
C ARG A 17 -7.98 -7.29 4.16
N LEU A 18 -7.50 -6.86 3.00
CA LEU A 18 -7.32 -5.45 2.68
C LEU A 18 -8.65 -4.69 2.66
N GLU A 19 -9.70 -5.27 2.07
CA GLU A 19 -11.04 -4.69 2.12
C GLU A 19 -11.54 -4.60 3.57
N ALA A 20 -11.39 -5.65 4.37
CA ALA A 20 -11.78 -5.62 5.77
C ALA A 20 -11.12 -4.45 6.53
N PHE A 21 -9.82 -4.22 6.35
CA PHE A 21 -9.12 -3.08 6.97
C PHE A 21 -9.78 -1.74 6.62
N VAL A 22 -10.09 -1.50 5.35
CA VAL A 22 -10.68 -0.22 4.91
C VAL A 22 -12.11 -0.06 5.40
N ARG A 23 -12.89 -1.15 5.41
CA ARG A 23 -14.30 -1.12 5.83
C ARG A 23 -14.44 -0.85 7.33
N ILE A 24 -13.57 -1.40 8.17
CA ILE A 24 -13.66 -1.23 9.63
C ILE A 24 -12.93 0.02 10.13
N ALA A 25 -12.01 0.58 9.33
CA ALA A 25 -11.22 1.72 9.75
C ALA A 25 -12.06 3.00 9.91
N HIS A 26 -11.77 3.73 10.99
CA HIS A 26 -12.12 5.16 11.15
C HIS A 26 -10.91 6.06 10.94
N GLY A 27 -9.71 5.48 10.86
CA GLY A 27 -8.46 6.16 10.63
C GLY A 27 -7.32 5.14 10.53
N ILE A 28 -6.27 5.48 9.79
CA ILE A 28 -5.18 4.55 9.48
C ILE A 28 -3.83 5.24 9.76
N ILE A 29 -2.97 4.55 10.51
CA ILE A 29 -1.60 4.98 10.78
C ILE A 29 -0.66 4.00 10.07
N ILE A 30 0.23 4.52 9.24
CA ILE A 30 1.24 3.74 8.51
C ILE A 30 2.63 4.10 9.04
N PHE A 31 3.35 3.09 9.50
CA PHE A 31 4.75 3.19 9.93
C PHE A 31 5.70 2.75 8.81
N PRO A 32 7.02 3.04 8.91
CA PRO A 32 7.98 2.55 7.94
C PRO A 32 8.00 1.03 7.86
N GLY A 33 7.79 0.51 6.65
CA GLY A 33 7.85 -0.91 6.34
C GLY A 33 8.47 -1.19 4.98
N GLY A 34 8.48 -2.46 4.58
CA GLY A 34 8.97 -2.87 3.26
C GLY A 34 7.87 -2.86 2.20
N VAL A 35 8.01 -3.76 1.24
CA VAL A 35 7.08 -3.89 0.10
C VAL A 35 5.63 -4.14 0.48
N GLY A 36 5.35 -4.86 1.58
CA GLY A 36 3.97 -5.10 2.03
C GLY A 36 3.29 -3.81 2.54
N THR A 37 4.05 -2.91 3.15
CA THR A 37 3.51 -1.62 3.60
C THR A 37 3.28 -0.67 2.42
N ALA A 38 4.15 -0.72 1.40
CA ALA A 38 3.94 0.00 0.15
C ALA A 38 2.69 -0.53 -0.60
N GLU A 39 2.48 -1.86 -0.63
CA GLU A 39 1.26 -2.48 -1.16
C GLU A 39 0.00 -1.95 -0.47
N GLU A 40 -0.01 -1.91 0.86
CA GLU A 40 -1.13 -1.42 1.66
C GLU A 40 -1.40 0.08 1.42
N LEU A 41 -0.36 0.91 1.30
CA LEU A 41 -0.51 2.33 0.97
C LEU A 41 -1.09 2.53 -0.43
N LEU A 42 -0.58 1.81 -1.43
CA LEU A 42 -1.07 1.90 -2.81
C LEU A 42 -2.51 1.41 -2.94
N TYR A 43 -2.88 0.37 -2.19
CA TYR A 43 -4.27 -0.08 -2.06
C TYR A 43 -5.17 1.05 -1.55
N LEU A 44 -4.76 1.72 -0.47
CA LEU A 44 -5.53 2.82 0.13
C LEU A 44 -5.65 4.01 -0.82
N LEU A 45 -4.55 4.44 -1.46
CA LEU A 45 -4.58 5.56 -2.38
C LEU A 45 -5.41 5.25 -3.63
N GLY A 46 -5.32 4.04 -4.18
CA GLY A 46 -6.17 3.61 -5.30
C GLY A 46 -7.67 3.69 -4.98
N ILE A 47 -8.06 3.41 -3.74
CA ILE A 47 -9.45 3.59 -3.27
C ILE A 47 -9.77 5.08 -3.10
N LEU A 48 -8.98 5.80 -2.32
CA LEU A 48 -9.30 7.18 -1.91
C LEU A 48 -9.27 8.18 -3.07
N MET A 49 -8.48 7.91 -4.11
CA MET A 49 -8.39 8.74 -5.32
C MET A 49 -9.55 8.49 -6.29
N ASN A 50 -10.37 7.47 -6.07
CA ASN A 50 -11.57 7.26 -6.87
C ASN A 50 -12.53 8.45 -6.70
N PRO A 51 -13.04 9.07 -7.79
CA PRO A 51 -13.95 10.21 -7.70
C PRO A 51 -15.21 9.96 -6.86
N ALA A 52 -15.67 8.71 -6.77
CA ALA A 52 -16.82 8.32 -5.93
C ALA A 52 -16.54 8.43 -4.42
N ASN A 53 -15.26 8.49 -4.03
CA ASN A 53 -14.81 8.58 -2.64
C ASN A 53 -14.36 9.98 -2.24
N LYS A 54 -14.54 11.00 -3.09
CA LYS A 54 -14.07 12.37 -2.82
C LYS A 54 -14.58 12.96 -1.49
N ASP A 55 -15.78 12.54 -1.06
CA ASP A 55 -16.44 13.03 0.16
C ASP A 55 -16.25 12.05 1.33
N GLN A 56 -15.50 10.96 1.16
CA GLN A 56 -15.16 10.04 2.25
C GLN A 56 -14.23 10.73 3.25
N VAL A 57 -14.53 10.56 4.53
CA VAL A 57 -13.66 11.03 5.61
C VAL A 57 -12.95 9.82 6.21
N LEU A 58 -11.69 9.63 5.84
CA LEU A 58 -10.81 8.60 6.40
C LEU A 58 -9.39 9.19 6.61
N PRO A 59 -9.05 9.65 7.82
CA PRO A 59 -7.72 10.18 8.10
C PRO A 59 -6.65 9.09 7.92
N LEU A 60 -5.62 9.43 7.14
CA LEU A 60 -4.47 8.57 6.88
C LEU A 60 -3.20 9.32 7.27
N ILE A 61 -2.46 8.77 8.21
CA ILE A 61 -1.23 9.37 8.75
C ILE A 61 -0.06 8.42 8.50
N LEU A 62 0.98 8.92 7.85
CA LEU A 62 2.28 8.27 7.73
C LEU A 62 3.18 8.84 8.82
N THR A 63 3.79 7.99 9.63
CA THR A 63 4.57 8.46 10.79
C THR A 63 5.68 7.52 11.19
N GLY A 64 6.75 8.07 11.75
CA GLY A 64 7.86 7.30 12.30
C GLY A 64 8.81 8.20 13.07
N PRO A 65 9.89 7.63 13.62
CA PRO A 65 10.88 8.40 14.36
C PRO A 65 11.69 9.28 13.40
N LYS A 66 12.50 10.20 13.94
CA LYS A 66 13.29 11.14 13.13
C LYS A 66 14.16 10.47 12.06
N GLU A 67 14.70 9.28 12.33
CA GLU A 67 15.54 8.51 11.40
C GLU A 67 14.76 8.00 10.17
N SER A 68 13.42 8.03 10.22
CA SER A 68 12.57 7.66 9.09
C SER A 68 12.23 8.82 8.15
N ALA A 69 12.76 10.02 8.39
CA ALA A 69 12.47 11.19 7.55
C ALA A 69 12.82 10.94 6.07
N ASP A 70 14.01 10.40 5.78
CA ASP A 70 14.41 10.07 4.40
C ASP A 70 13.58 8.92 3.80
N TYR A 71 13.17 7.94 4.61
CA TYR A 71 12.26 6.89 4.17
C TYR A 71 10.94 7.48 3.67
N PHE A 72 10.32 8.37 4.44
CA PHE A 72 9.06 8.98 4.06
C PHE A 72 9.20 9.97 2.91
N ARG A 73 10.35 10.65 2.79
CA ARG A 73 10.64 11.50 1.63
C ARG A 73 10.68 10.68 0.34
N VAL A 74 11.41 9.55 0.31
CA VAL A 74 11.47 8.68 -0.87
C VAL A 74 10.11 8.07 -1.19
N LEU A 75 9.34 7.66 -0.18
CA LEU A 75 8.00 7.12 -0.38
C LEU A 75 7.01 8.17 -0.92
N ASP A 76 7.03 9.39 -0.37
CA ASP A 76 6.21 10.52 -0.82
C ASP A 76 6.57 10.95 -2.25
N GLU A 77 7.87 11.07 -2.55
CA GLU A 77 8.36 11.33 -3.92
C GLU A 77 7.88 10.24 -4.89
N PHE A 78 7.97 8.96 -4.52
CA PHE A 78 7.46 7.86 -5.34
C PHE A 78 5.95 7.99 -5.59
N VAL A 79 5.15 8.24 -4.55
CA VAL A 79 3.70 8.42 -4.67
C VAL A 79 3.36 9.59 -5.57
N VAL A 80 4.03 10.73 -5.43
CA VAL A 80 3.78 11.91 -6.25
C VAL A 80 4.22 11.72 -7.69
N HIS A 81 5.36 11.07 -7.93
CA HIS A 81 5.84 10.84 -9.29
C HIS A 81 5.06 9.76 -10.04
N THR A 82 4.32 8.91 -9.33
CA THR A 82 3.48 7.87 -9.95
C THR A 82 2.00 8.25 -9.99
N LEU A 83 1.43 8.67 -8.85
CA LEU A 83 0.01 8.98 -8.70
C LEU A 83 -0.30 10.49 -8.79
N GLY A 84 0.72 11.33 -8.92
CA GLY A 84 0.57 12.77 -9.02
C GLY A 84 0.41 13.48 -7.67
N GLU A 85 0.61 14.80 -7.69
CA GLU A 85 0.56 15.68 -6.51
C GLU A 85 -0.78 15.57 -5.76
N ASN A 86 -1.86 15.27 -6.48
CA ASN A 86 -3.19 15.12 -5.90
C ASN A 86 -3.27 13.98 -4.88
N ALA A 87 -2.40 12.98 -4.93
CA ALA A 87 -2.36 11.90 -3.95
C ALA A 87 -2.06 12.41 -2.52
N ARG A 88 -1.25 13.47 -2.37
CA ARG A 88 -0.90 14.07 -1.07
C ARG A 88 -2.11 14.60 -0.29
N ARG A 89 -3.24 14.89 -0.95
CA ARG A 89 -4.47 15.31 -0.24
C ARG A 89 -5.03 14.20 0.67
N HIS A 90 -4.67 12.94 0.40
CA HIS A 90 -5.25 11.79 1.07
C HIS A 90 -4.45 11.31 2.28
N TYR A 91 -3.27 11.86 2.55
CA TYR A 91 -2.46 11.48 3.71
C TYR A 91 -1.68 12.66 4.30
N HIS A 92 -1.21 12.52 5.53
CA HIS A 92 -0.32 13.48 6.18
C HIS A 92 0.90 12.75 6.74
N ILE A 93 2.09 13.35 6.59
CA ILE A 93 3.33 12.80 7.16
C ILE A 93 3.64 13.54 8.46
N ILE A 94 3.76 12.81 9.57
CA ILE A 94 4.13 13.35 10.88
C ILE A 94 5.38 12.62 11.37
N ILE A 95 6.50 13.34 11.48
CA ILE A 95 7.78 12.78 11.90
C ILE A 95 8.03 13.14 13.37
N ASP A 96 8.41 12.14 14.18
CA ASP A 96 8.90 12.32 15.54
C ASP A 96 7.92 13.02 16.52
N ASP A 97 6.61 12.89 16.29
CA ASP A 97 5.57 13.41 17.18
C ASP A 97 4.40 12.43 17.37
N ALA A 98 4.61 11.44 18.23
CA ALA A 98 3.59 10.44 18.57
C ALA A 98 2.32 11.05 19.17
N ALA A 99 2.44 12.16 19.91
CA ALA A 99 1.30 12.81 20.52
C ALA A 99 0.43 13.50 19.47
N GLU A 100 1.04 14.13 18.46
CA GLU A 100 0.32 14.74 17.34
C GLU A 100 -0.38 13.70 16.48
N VAL A 101 0.24 12.55 16.21
CA VAL A 101 -0.42 11.43 15.50
C VAL A 101 -1.71 11.03 16.21
N ALA A 102 -1.66 10.78 17.51
CA ALA A 102 -2.83 10.42 18.30
C ALA A 102 -3.88 11.54 18.37
N ARG A 103 -3.41 12.79 18.47
CA ARG A 103 -4.27 13.98 18.52
C ARG A 103 -5.04 14.18 17.23
N GLN A 104 -4.39 14.03 16.08
CA GLN A 104 -5.01 14.13 14.76
C GLN A 104 -6.07 13.04 14.59
N MET A 105 -5.74 11.78 14.88
CA MET A 105 -6.72 10.69 14.85
C MET A 105 -7.93 10.98 15.74
N LYS A 106 -7.71 11.40 16.99
CA LYS A 106 -8.80 11.72 17.91
C LYS A 106 -9.70 12.85 17.41
N LYS A 107 -9.10 13.91 16.82
CA LYS A 107 -9.82 15.06 16.24
C LYS A 107 -10.64 14.69 15.01
N SER A 108 -10.24 13.69 14.25
CA SER A 108 -10.96 13.25 13.06
C SER A 108 -12.18 12.38 13.37
N MET A 109 -12.25 11.72 14.53
CA MET A 109 -13.37 10.81 14.86
C MET A 109 -14.77 11.47 14.81
N PRO A 110 -14.98 12.72 15.31
CA PRO A 110 -16.24 13.43 15.11
C PRO A 110 -16.59 13.65 13.63
N LEU A 111 -15.59 13.94 12.79
CA LEU A 111 -15.78 14.15 11.35
C LEU A 111 -16.18 12.85 10.64
N VAL A 112 -15.54 11.73 11.00
CA VAL A 112 -15.91 10.40 10.49
C VAL A 112 -17.35 10.06 10.91
N LYS A 113 -17.70 10.29 12.19
CA LYS A 113 -19.05 10.06 12.69
C LYS A 113 -20.09 10.89 11.95
N GLU A 114 -19.80 12.16 11.69
CA GLU A 114 -20.67 13.05 10.92
C GLU A 114 -20.80 12.58 9.47
N ASN A 115 -19.70 12.24 8.81
CA ASN A 115 -19.72 11.71 7.45
C ASN A 115 -20.58 10.44 7.30
N ARG A 116 -20.53 9.51 8.25
CA ARG A 116 -21.42 8.33 8.25
C ARG A 116 -22.88 8.71 8.49
N ARG A 117 -23.14 9.66 9.39
CA ARG A 117 -24.50 10.14 9.66
C ARG A 117 -25.11 10.81 8.43
N ASP A 118 -24.35 11.64 7.74
CA ASP A 118 -24.80 12.43 6.60
C ASP A 118 -25.07 11.56 5.36
N THR A 119 -24.40 10.41 5.27
CA THR A 119 -24.60 9.42 4.19
C THR A 119 -25.55 8.29 4.58
N GLY A 120 -26.02 8.24 5.83
CA GLY A 120 -26.84 7.14 6.36
C GLY A 120 -26.10 5.81 6.50
N ASP A 121 -24.76 5.83 6.52
CA ASP A 121 -23.90 4.66 6.60
C ASP A 121 -23.66 4.21 8.05
N ALA A 122 -23.20 2.97 8.22
CA ALA A 122 -22.90 2.40 9.52
C ALA A 122 -21.59 2.96 10.10
N TYR A 123 -21.53 3.04 11.43
CA TYR A 123 -20.30 3.40 12.12
C TYR A 123 -19.26 2.28 12.03
N SER A 124 -19.65 1.03 12.26
CA SER A 124 -18.73 -0.11 12.37
C SER A 124 -18.31 -0.73 11.03
N PHE A 125 -18.93 -0.33 9.92
CA PHE A 125 -18.60 -0.83 8.59
C PHE A 125 -18.91 0.23 7.54
N ASN A 126 -17.92 0.67 6.80
CA ASN A 126 -18.06 1.71 5.78
C ASN A 126 -18.59 1.11 4.47
N TRP A 127 -19.92 1.04 4.31
CA TRP A 127 -20.53 0.53 3.08
C TRP A 127 -20.42 1.51 1.92
N SER A 128 -20.45 2.81 2.23
CA SER A 128 -20.42 3.89 1.23
C SER A 128 -19.09 4.01 0.49
N MET A 129 -17.99 3.52 1.08
CA MET A 129 -16.68 3.47 0.41
C MET A 129 -16.74 2.63 -0.87
N ARG A 130 -16.47 3.25 -2.02
CA ARG A 130 -16.41 2.56 -3.31
C ARG A 130 -15.05 1.91 -3.48
N ILE A 131 -15.00 0.58 -3.52
CA ILE A 131 -13.80 -0.18 -3.87
C ILE A 131 -14.00 -0.76 -5.27
N ALA A 132 -13.08 -0.49 -6.19
CA ALA A 132 -13.16 -0.99 -7.55
C ALA A 132 -12.90 -2.51 -7.59
N PRO A 133 -13.53 -3.27 -8.51
CA PRO A 133 -13.30 -4.71 -8.65
C PRO A 133 -11.83 -5.08 -8.81
N ASP A 134 -11.04 -4.25 -9.50
CA ASP A 134 -9.60 -4.45 -9.68
C ASP A 134 -8.80 -4.53 -8.38
N LEU A 135 -9.31 -3.92 -7.32
CA LEU A 135 -8.73 -3.96 -5.98
C LEU A 135 -9.28 -5.12 -5.14
N GLN A 136 -10.38 -5.76 -5.55
CA GLN A 136 -10.99 -6.89 -4.85
C GLN A 136 -10.60 -8.26 -5.46
N MET A 137 -10.22 -8.27 -6.73
CA MET A 137 -9.82 -9.49 -7.43
C MET A 137 -8.48 -10.01 -6.89
N PRO A 138 -8.40 -11.29 -6.50
CA PRO A 138 -7.15 -11.94 -6.15
C PRO A 138 -6.13 -11.81 -7.28
N PHE A 139 -4.89 -11.46 -6.91
CA PHE A 139 -3.78 -11.42 -7.86
C PHE A 139 -2.85 -12.62 -7.64
N GLU A 140 -2.72 -13.45 -8.67
CA GLU A 140 -1.74 -14.54 -8.70
C GLU A 140 -0.43 -14.04 -9.34
N PRO A 141 0.68 -13.97 -8.59
CA PRO A 141 1.92 -13.39 -9.09
C PRO A 141 2.74 -14.42 -9.90
N SER A 142 2.30 -14.73 -11.11
CA SER A 142 3.12 -15.46 -12.09
C SER A 142 4.04 -14.51 -12.86
N HIS A 143 5.11 -15.02 -13.50
CA HIS A 143 5.97 -14.20 -14.35
C HIS A 143 5.21 -13.51 -15.49
N GLU A 144 4.22 -14.19 -16.06
CA GLU A 144 3.33 -13.63 -17.09
C GLU A 144 2.49 -12.48 -16.51
N ASN A 145 1.82 -12.69 -15.38
CA ASN A 145 0.96 -11.67 -14.78
C ASN A 145 1.76 -10.44 -14.33
N MET A 146 2.96 -10.65 -13.78
CA MET A 146 3.88 -9.58 -13.39
C MET A 146 4.38 -8.77 -14.60
N ALA A 147 4.69 -9.44 -15.71
CA ALA A 147 5.15 -8.79 -16.94
C ALA A 147 4.03 -8.02 -17.66
N ASN A 148 2.77 -8.42 -17.48
CA ASN A 148 1.60 -7.83 -18.11
C ASN A 148 0.97 -6.65 -17.34
N LEU A 149 1.53 -6.26 -16.19
CA LEU A 149 1.07 -5.09 -15.43
C LEU A 149 1.21 -3.81 -16.26
N LYS A 150 0.18 -2.96 -16.25
CA LYS A 150 0.18 -1.69 -16.99
C LYS A 150 0.77 -0.62 -16.11
N LEU A 151 2.10 -0.51 -16.09
CA LEU A 151 2.80 0.48 -15.27
C LEU A 151 3.17 1.72 -16.09
N TYR A 152 2.17 2.33 -16.72
CA TYR A 152 2.30 3.51 -17.59
C TYR A 152 1.39 4.66 -17.08
N PRO A 153 1.74 5.93 -17.33
CA PRO A 153 0.96 7.07 -16.82
C PRO A 153 -0.30 7.39 -17.64
N ASP A 154 -0.49 6.77 -18.82
CA ASP A 154 -1.57 7.03 -19.76
C ASP A 154 -2.89 6.29 -19.40
N GLN A 155 -3.22 6.29 -18.11
CA GLN A 155 -4.41 5.66 -17.56
C GLN A 155 -4.94 6.42 -16.34
N PRO A 156 -6.18 6.16 -15.89
CA PRO A 156 -6.68 6.73 -14.64
C PRO A 156 -5.78 6.34 -13.47
N VAL A 157 -5.55 7.29 -12.57
CA VAL A 157 -4.58 7.15 -11.48
C VAL A 157 -4.93 6.01 -10.52
N GLU A 158 -6.21 5.79 -10.28
CA GLU A 158 -6.72 4.69 -9.46
C GLU A 158 -6.45 3.32 -10.09
N VAL A 159 -6.34 3.24 -11.42
CA VAL A 159 -5.98 2.01 -12.15
C VAL A 159 -4.47 1.78 -12.06
N LEU A 160 -3.66 2.82 -12.25
CA LEU A 160 -2.21 2.73 -12.04
C LEU A 160 -1.88 2.31 -10.60
N ALA A 161 -2.57 2.86 -9.60
CA ALA A 161 -2.40 2.46 -8.20
C ALA A 161 -2.73 0.96 -7.98
N ALA A 162 -3.75 0.43 -8.67
CA ALA A 162 -4.11 -0.99 -8.59
C ALA A 162 -3.01 -1.91 -9.18
N ASP A 163 -2.42 -1.54 -10.31
CA ASP A 163 -1.33 -2.32 -10.91
C ASP A 163 -0.02 -2.19 -10.14
N LEU A 164 0.28 -1.01 -9.58
CA LEU A 164 1.38 -0.84 -8.63
C LEU A 164 1.16 -1.74 -7.40
N ARG A 165 -0.04 -1.75 -6.82
CA ARG A 165 -0.39 -2.65 -5.70
C ARG A 165 -0.09 -4.10 -6.05
N ARG A 166 -0.49 -4.57 -7.24
CA ARG A 166 -0.23 -5.94 -7.73
C ARG A 166 1.27 -6.22 -7.86
N ALA A 167 2.05 -5.26 -8.39
CA ALA A 167 3.50 -5.38 -8.46
C ALA A 167 4.13 -5.62 -7.07
N PHE A 168 3.79 -4.79 -6.08
CA PHE A 168 4.29 -4.95 -4.71
C PHE A 168 3.81 -6.26 -4.07
N SER A 169 2.56 -6.68 -4.32
CA SER A 169 2.03 -7.96 -3.86
C SER A 169 2.80 -9.16 -4.43
N GLY A 170 3.23 -9.07 -5.69
CA GLY A 170 4.10 -10.07 -6.31
C GLY A 170 5.48 -10.12 -5.67
N ILE A 171 6.07 -8.97 -5.35
CA ILE A 171 7.37 -8.93 -4.63
C ILE A 171 7.22 -9.52 -3.21
N VAL A 172 6.14 -9.22 -2.50
CA VAL A 172 5.83 -9.87 -1.21
C VAL A 172 5.74 -11.39 -1.40
N ALA A 173 5.03 -11.86 -2.42
CA ALA A 173 4.89 -13.29 -2.67
C ALA A 173 6.22 -13.98 -2.97
N GLY A 174 7.05 -13.40 -3.84
CA GLY A 174 8.37 -13.92 -4.18
C GLY A 174 9.35 -13.94 -3.00
N ASN A 175 9.15 -13.06 -2.00
CA ASN A 175 10.01 -12.99 -0.82
C ASN A 175 9.61 -13.94 0.32
N VAL A 176 8.31 -14.16 0.55
CA VAL A 176 7.84 -14.85 1.77
C VAL A 176 6.79 -15.94 1.57
N LYS A 177 6.16 -16.06 0.39
CA LYS A 177 5.16 -17.11 0.14
C LYS A 177 5.81 -18.27 -0.58
N GLU A 178 5.54 -19.49 -0.11
CA GLU A 178 6.13 -20.71 -0.66
C GLU A 178 5.93 -20.84 -2.18
N VAL A 179 4.72 -20.55 -2.69
CA VAL A 179 4.43 -20.59 -4.13
C VAL A 179 5.24 -19.56 -4.93
N GLY A 180 5.46 -18.37 -4.38
CA GLY A 180 6.26 -17.32 -5.03
C GLY A 180 7.73 -17.67 -5.01
N ILE A 181 8.26 -18.10 -3.86
CA ILE A 181 9.66 -18.52 -3.72
C ILE A 181 10.00 -19.63 -4.71
N ARG A 182 9.16 -20.67 -4.83
CA ARG A 182 9.37 -21.76 -5.80
C ARG A 182 9.38 -21.26 -7.24
N ALA A 183 8.46 -20.36 -7.62
CA ALA A 183 8.44 -19.79 -8.96
C ALA A 183 9.74 -19.00 -9.26
N ILE A 184 10.29 -18.30 -8.27
CA ILE A 184 11.55 -17.57 -8.40
C ILE A 184 12.75 -18.52 -8.51
N GLU A 185 12.76 -19.62 -7.75
CA GLU A 185 13.80 -20.65 -7.84
C GLU A 185 13.79 -21.37 -9.21
N GLU A 186 12.61 -21.61 -9.78
CA GLU A 186 12.45 -22.34 -11.04
C GLU A 186 12.68 -21.45 -12.28
N PHE A 187 12.13 -20.23 -12.29
CA PHE A 187 12.08 -19.37 -13.48
C PHE A 187 12.91 -18.08 -13.36
N GLY A 188 13.53 -17.84 -12.21
CA GLY A 188 14.27 -16.61 -11.93
C GLY A 188 13.39 -15.45 -11.48
N PRO A 189 13.95 -14.22 -11.36
CA PRO A 189 13.22 -13.06 -10.84
C PRO A 189 12.05 -12.62 -11.74
N TYR A 190 11.01 -12.04 -11.13
CA TYR A 190 9.93 -11.40 -11.89
C TYR A 190 10.46 -10.21 -12.70
N LYS A 191 10.13 -10.15 -13.99
CA LYS A 191 10.46 -9.00 -14.86
C LYS A 191 9.32 -7.99 -14.79
N ILE A 192 9.58 -6.82 -14.25
CA ILE A 192 8.60 -5.74 -14.11
C ILE A 192 8.95 -4.66 -15.12
N ASN A 193 8.02 -4.33 -16.01
CA ASN A 193 8.20 -3.38 -17.11
C ASN A 193 7.15 -2.28 -17.04
N GLY A 194 7.45 -1.11 -17.60
CA GLY A 194 6.53 0.03 -17.63
C GLY A 194 7.15 1.28 -18.24
N ASP A 195 6.56 2.43 -17.92
CA ASP A 195 7.14 3.73 -18.22
C ASP A 195 8.51 3.88 -17.56
N LYS A 196 9.46 4.49 -18.27
CA LYS A 196 10.86 4.60 -17.84
C LYS A 196 11.02 5.34 -16.51
N GLU A 197 10.25 6.41 -16.30
CA GLU A 197 10.35 7.18 -15.07
C GLU A 197 9.66 6.45 -13.91
N ILE A 198 8.50 5.82 -14.15
CA ILE A 198 7.84 4.96 -13.13
C ILE A 198 8.77 3.82 -12.70
N MET A 199 9.40 3.13 -13.65
CA MET A 199 10.33 2.02 -13.38
C MET A 199 11.54 2.51 -12.59
N ARG A 200 12.15 3.63 -13.00
CA ARG A 200 13.28 4.23 -12.27
C ARG A 200 12.91 4.58 -10.82
N ARG A 201 11.73 5.19 -10.60
CA ARG A 201 11.24 5.54 -9.25
C ARG A 201 10.93 4.31 -8.40
N MET A 202 10.39 3.27 -9.01
CA MET A 202 10.16 1.99 -8.34
C MET A 202 11.48 1.33 -7.91
N ASP A 203 12.48 1.34 -8.79
CA ASP A 203 13.81 0.81 -8.48
C ASP A 203 14.48 1.59 -7.33
N ASP A 204 14.47 2.93 -7.39
CA ASP A 204 14.97 3.81 -6.32
C ASP A 204 14.33 3.47 -4.95
N LEU A 205 12.99 3.30 -4.92
CA LEU A 205 12.25 2.95 -3.71
C LEU A 205 12.62 1.55 -3.20
N LEU A 206 12.67 0.55 -4.08
CA LEU A 206 12.97 -0.82 -3.71
C LEU A 206 14.42 -0.99 -3.23
N GLN A 207 15.37 -0.32 -3.87
CA GLN A 207 16.76 -0.25 -3.40
C GLN A 207 16.85 0.38 -2.01
N GLY A 208 16.07 1.44 -1.75
CA GLY A 208 15.94 2.02 -0.41
C GLY A 208 15.46 1.01 0.64
N PHE A 209 14.49 0.15 0.30
CA PHE A 209 14.04 -0.92 1.19
C PHE A 209 15.11 -2.00 1.42
N VAL A 210 15.90 -2.34 0.41
CA VAL A 210 17.03 -3.30 0.55
C VAL A 210 18.10 -2.72 1.48
N ALA A 211 18.53 -1.48 1.23
CA ALA A 211 19.57 -0.80 2.00
C ALA A 211 19.19 -0.62 3.49
N GLN A 212 17.90 -0.46 3.78
CA GLN A 212 17.37 -0.34 5.13
C GLN A 212 16.98 -1.69 5.77
N HIS A 213 17.35 -2.83 5.15
CA HIS A 213 17.02 -4.17 5.63
C HIS A 213 15.51 -4.43 5.83
N ARG A 214 14.67 -3.85 4.96
CA ARG A 214 13.19 -3.98 5.03
C ARG A 214 12.61 -5.10 4.15
N MET A 215 13.45 -5.79 3.37
CA MET A 215 13.03 -6.91 2.52
C MET A 215 13.10 -8.28 3.20
N LYS A 216 13.97 -8.43 4.21
CA LYS A 216 14.23 -9.69 4.91
C LYS A 216 14.69 -9.44 6.33
N LEU A 217 14.35 -10.34 7.25
CA LEU A 217 14.90 -10.32 8.60
C LEU A 217 16.43 -10.53 8.58
N PRO A 218 17.19 -9.99 9.56
CA PRO A 218 18.64 -10.16 9.63
C PRO A 218 19.08 -11.63 9.60
N GLY A 219 20.21 -11.91 8.95
CA GLY A 219 20.86 -13.24 8.98
C GLY A 219 21.42 -13.72 7.64
N SER A 220 21.00 -13.13 6.52
CA SER A 220 21.58 -13.40 5.19
C SER A 220 21.39 -12.21 4.25
N ALA A 221 22.22 -12.13 3.20
CA ALA A 221 22.04 -11.13 2.16
C ALA A 221 20.68 -11.34 1.45
N TYR A 222 20.00 -10.24 1.15
CA TYR A 222 18.78 -10.27 0.35
C TYR A 222 19.14 -10.37 -1.13
N ILE A 223 18.52 -11.33 -1.83
CA ILE A 223 18.59 -11.47 -3.29
C ILE A 223 17.21 -11.05 -3.83
N PRO A 224 17.13 -9.99 -4.65
CA PRO A 224 15.86 -9.54 -5.21
C PRO A 224 15.12 -10.65 -5.96
N CYS A 225 13.82 -10.82 -5.67
CA CYS A 225 12.92 -11.70 -6.42
C CYS A 225 12.33 -11.01 -7.66
N TYR A 226 12.88 -9.85 -8.03
CA TYR A 226 12.39 -9.00 -9.10
C TYR A 226 13.57 -8.39 -9.85
N GLU A 227 13.30 -7.97 -11.08
CA GLU A 227 14.18 -7.17 -11.92
C GLU A 227 13.32 -6.09 -12.58
N ILE A 228 13.69 -4.83 -12.36
CA ILE A 228 13.07 -3.70 -13.02
C ILE A 228 13.71 -3.56 -14.40
N CYS A 229 12.91 -3.70 -15.45
CA CYS A 229 13.36 -3.53 -16.82
C CYS A 229 13.26 -2.06 -17.21
N THR A 230 14.41 -1.44 -17.50
CA THR A 230 14.55 -0.01 -17.87
C THR A 230 14.72 0.19 -19.37
#